data_AF-A0A0L0MDN1-F1
#
_entry.id   AF-A0A0L0MDN1-F1
#
_cell.length_a   1.000
_cell.length_b   1.000
_cell.length_c   1.000
_cell.angle_alpha   90.00
_cell.angle_beta   90.00
_cell.angle_gamma   90.00
#
_symmetry.space_group_name_H-M   'P 1'
#
loop_
_entity.id
_entity.type
_entity.pdbx_description
1 polymer ?
#
loop_
_entity_poly.entity_id
_entity_poly.type
_entity_poly.pdbx_seq_one_letter_code
_entity_poly.pdbx_strand_id
1 'polypeptide(L)'
;MSEEIQRLNYSAHALDQFAVLIPTIRRDMPGMRAGYEAVSQLLRVSVKYLLPNCAELIDVRELRQAHIDSMRLPHAVVALEAPWILRDGEGGDKTATRSPKRIALCVELDADVAELLPGAAHFLAEEGGGVCVIPVFWTEAAGWQIAPGGAFVPHSNEVSAYVPEEADERTRLVNEPLREAGLSPKKMRQFQVAPFVVLPERYEYDVQQLGSLRAVHARTLAEARDEILALIQTGCVVNCANIDAPLLEAPAKLNRKREQAGRTPFFDYRVLALRPPRSGAGEGRGGQHASPKAHIRRGHIRRLEHKQVWVSDTLVNASSERGVVVKDYEVRPLRR
;
A
#
# COMPACT_ATOMS: atom_id res chain seq x y z
N MET A 1 23.00 6.20 -16.62
CA MET A 1 23.04 4.77 -16.25
C MET A 1 21.63 4.40 -15.83
N SER A 2 20.93 3.54 -16.55
CA SER A 2 19.62 3.06 -16.09
C SER A 2 19.84 2.18 -14.87
N GLU A 3 19.30 2.56 -13.72
CA GLU A 3 19.22 1.66 -12.57
C GLU A 3 18.51 0.38 -13.02
N GLU A 4 19.18 -0.76 -12.86
CA GLU A 4 18.60 -2.06 -13.15
C GLU A 4 17.54 -2.36 -12.09
N ILE A 5 16.28 -2.55 -12.52
CA ILE A 5 15.16 -2.80 -11.61
C ILE A 5 15.38 -4.13 -10.87
N GLN A 6 15.64 -4.06 -9.57
CA GLN A 6 15.87 -5.24 -8.74
C GLN A 6 14.55 -5.95 -8.41
N ARG A 7 14.46 -7.24 -8.75
CA ARG A 7 13.32 -8.10 -8.38
C ARG A 7 13.35 -8.43 -6.89
N LEU A 8 12.20 -8.34 -6.23
CA LEU A 8 12.05 -8.61 -4.79
C LEU A 8 11.72 -10.07 -4.49
N ASN A 9 10.85 -10.69 -5.29
CA ASN A 9 10.39 -12.06 -5.14
C ASN A 9 9.72 -12.34 -3.77
N TYR A 10 9.08 -11.34 -3.16
CA TYR A 10 8.58 -11.46 -1.79
C TYR A 10 7.44 -12.48 -1.68
N SER A 11 6.47 -12.47 -2.59
CA SER A 11 5.37 -13.44 -2.59
C SER A 11 5.88 -14.88 -2.69
N ALA A 12 6.88 -15.15 -3.53
CA ALA A 12 7.44 -16.49 -3.67
C ALA A 12 8.15 -16.97 -2.39
N HIS A 13 8.90 -16.08 -1.74
CA HIS A 13 9.56 -16.39 -0.47
C HIS A 13 8.57 -16.55 0.69
N ALA A 14 7.51 -15.73 0.74
CA ALA A 14 6.44 -15.88 1.71
C ALA A 14 5.72 -17.23 1.53
N LEU A 15 5.38 -17.60 0.29
CA LEU A 15 4.74 -18.88 -0.02
C LEU A 15 5.59 -20.10 0.34
N ASP A 16 6.91 -20.05 0.09
CA ASP A 16 7.83 -21.11 0.51
C ASP A 16 7.82 -21.28 2.04
N GLN A 17 7.84 -20.18 2.80
CA GLN A 17 7.78 -20.23 4.26
C GLN A 17 6.41 -20.72 4.76
N PHE A 18 5.32 -20.24 4.16
CA PHE A 18 3.96 -20.64 4.56
C PHE A 18 3.71 -22.12 4.29
N ALA A 19 4.26 -22.68 3.20
CA ALA A 19 4.17 -24.11 2.92
C ALA A 19 4.80 -24.98 4.01
N VAL A 20 5.82 -24.49 4.71
CA VAL A 20 6.44 -25.16 5.86
C VAL A 20 5.67 -24.89 7.16
N LEU A 21 5.18 -23.65 7.35
CA LEU A 21 4.49 -23.23 8.55
C LEU A 21 3.10 -23.86 8.69
N ILE A 22 2.30 -23.89 7.62
CA ILE A 22 0.90 -24.35 7.65
C ILE A 22 0.77 -25.76 8.26
N PRO A 23 1.57 -26.77 7.88
CA PRO A 23 1.52 -28.10 8.52
C PRO A 23 1.78 -28.08 10.03
N THR A 24 2.56 -27.12 10.53
CA THR A 24 2.94 -27.01 11.96
C THR A 24 1.91 -26.27 12.81
N ILE A 25 0.93 -25.58 12.20
CA ILE A 25 -0.13 -24.90 12.93
C ILE A 25 -0.93 -25.93 13.74
N ARG A 26 -1.14 -25.64 15.02
CA ARG A 26 -1.81 -26.57 15.95
C ARG A 26 -3.22 -26.90 15.45
N ARG A 27 -3.66 -28.14 15.67
CA ARG A 27 -4.97 -28.64 15.17
C ARG A 27 -6.17 -27.93 15.81
N ASP A 28 -6.00 -27.38 17.01
CA ASP A 28 -6.98 -26.59 17.74
C ASP A 28 -7.03 -25.12 17.27
N MET A 29 -6.28 -24.75 16.23
CA MET A 29 -6.30 -23.42 15.59
C MET A 29 -6.70 -23.50 14.10
N PRO A 30 -7.89 -24.04 13.77
CA PRO A 30 -8.34 -24.23 12.39
C PRO A 30 -8.50 -22.92 11.61
N GLY A 31 -8.92 -21.82 12.24
CA GLY A 31 -9.07 -20.50 11.62
C GLY A 31 -7.72 -19.90 11.23
N MET A 32 -6.70 -20.06 12.07
CA MET A 32 -5.34 -19.62 11.79
C MET A 32 -4.79 -20.36 10.57
N ARG A 33 -4.99 -21.68 10.52
CA ARG A 33 -4.64 -22.50 9.35
C ARG A 33 -5.35 -22.01 8.09
N ALA A 34 -6.67 -21.85 8.16
CA ALA A 34 -7.49 -21.39 7.03
C ALA A 34 -7.05 -20.01 6.53
N GLY A 35 -6.74 -19.07 7.42
CA GLY A 35 -6.27 -17.73 7.03
C GLY A 35 -4.91 -17.76 6.31
N TYR A 36 -3.96 -18.59 6.76
CA TYR A 36 -2.69 -18.78 6.04
C TYR A 36 -2.89 -19.45 4.68
N GLU A 37 -3.80 -20.42 4.58
CA GLU A 37 -4.16 -21.08 3.32
C GLU A 37 -4.82 -20.11 2.35
N ALA A 38 -5.80 -19.32 2.81
CA ALA A 38 -6.49 -18.30 2.02
C ALA A 38 -5.52 -17.23 1.48
N VAL A 39 -4.66 -16.67 2.34
CA VAL A 39 -3.64 -15.70 1.90
C VAL A 39 -2.62 -16.34 0.95
N SER A 40 -2.24 -17.60 1.17
CA SER A 40 -1.37 -18.32 0.25
C SER A 40 -2.03 -18.52 -1.12
N GLN A 41 -3.32 -18.83 -1.17
CA GLN A 41 -4.06 -18.94 -2.43
C GLN A 41 -4.12 -17.60 -3.16
N LEU A 42 -4.48 -16.53 -2.45
CA LEU A 42 -4.54 -15.18 -3.00
C LEU A 42 -3.18 -14.68 -3.49
N LEU A 43 -2.09 -14.97 -2.76
CA LEU A 43 -0.72 -14.70 -3.21
C LEU A 43 -0.30 -15.53 -4.42
N ARG A 44 -0.90 -16.69 -4.70
CA ARG A 44 -0.59 -17.45 -5.94
C ARG A 44 -1.25 -16.84 -7.16
N VAL A 45 -2.50 -16.41 -7.03
CA VAL A 45 -3.29 -15.89 -8.16
C VAL A 45 -3.10 -14.40 -8.40
N SER A 46 -2.52 -13.65 -7.46
CA SER A 46 -2.41 -12.20 -7.61
C SER A 46 -1.42 -11.77 -8.69
N VAL A 47 -1.71 -10.63 -9.33
CA VAL A 47 -0.73 -9.94 -10.19
C VAL A 47 0.24 -9.17 -9.30
N LYS A 48 1.55 -9.36 -9.51
CA LYS A 48 2.57 -8.71 -8.69
C LYS A 48 2.92 -7.35 -9.25
N TYR A 49 2.91 -6.32 -8.43
CA TYR A 49 3.47 -5.01 -8.75
C TYR A 49 4.71 -4.78 -7.93
N LEU A 50 5.76 -4.34 -8.60
CA LEU A 50 6.98 -3.89 -7.95
C LEU A 50 6.88 -2.38 -7.72
N LEU A 51 6.89 -1.98 -6.45
CA LEU A 51 6.81 -0.59 -6.04
C LEU A 51 8.17 -0.05 -5.57
N PRO A 52 8.37 1.28 -5.62
CA PRO A 52 9.52 1.89 -4.98
C PRO A 52 9.51 1.67 -3.46
N ASN A 53 10.64 1.95 -2.82
CA ASN A 53 10.76 1.90 -1.36
C ASN A 53 9.62 2.69 -0.67
N CYS A 54 9.03 2.09 0.36
CA CYS A 54 7.88 2.60 1.10
C CYS A 54 6.63 2.88 0.26
N ALA A 55 6.55 2.30 -0.95
CA ALA A 55 5.50 2.59 -1.93
C ALA A 55 5.29 4.09 -2.17
N GLU A 56 6.35 4.90 -2.01
CA GLU A 56 6.29 6.35 -2.18
C GLU A 56 6.09 6.70 -3.67
N LEU A 57 4.84 6.91 -4.07
CA LEU A 57 4.48 7.28 -5.43
C LEU A 57 3.94 8.71 -5.50
N ILE A 58 3.12 9.13 -4.53
CA ILE A 58 2.50 10.46 -4.47
C ILE A 58 2.72 11.10 -3.10
N ASP A 59 2.55 12.43 -2.99
CA ASP A 59 2.53 13.08 -1.69
C ASP A 59 1.20 12.82 -0.96
N VAL A 60 1.17 11.79 -0.12
CA VAL A 60 0.00 11.38 0.66
C VAL A 60 -0.50 12.43 1.65
N ARG A 61 0.30 13.47 1.97
CA ARG A 61 -0.16 14.60 2.80
C ARG A 61 -1.17 15.48 2.07
N GLU A 62 -1.18 15.40 0.74
CA GLU A 62 -2.15 16.07 -0.13
C GLU A 62 -3.23 15.10 -0.63
N LEU A 63 -3.61 14.10 0.18
CA LEU A 63 -4.73 13.24 -0.17
C LEU A 63 -6.00 14.10 -0.39
N ARG A 64 -6.65 13.90 -1.54
CA ARG A 64 -7.82 14.64 -2.02
C ARG A 64 -8.85 13.62 -2.51
N GLN A 65 -10.10 14.04 -2.63
CA GLN A 65 -11.19 13.20 -3.13
C GLN A 65 -10.82 12.46 -4.43
N ALA A 66 -10.20 13.18 -5.38
CA ALA A 66 -9.76 12.60 -6.65
C ALA A 66 -8.81 11.40 -6.51
N HIS A 67 -8.03 11.29 -5.43
CA HIS A 67 -7.18 10.13 -5.18
C HIS A 67 -8.01 8.91 -4.78
N ILE A 68 -9.01 9.10 -3.91
CA ILE A 68 -9.91 8.02 -3.50
C ILE A 68 -10.82 7.59 -4.67
N ASP A 69 -11.35 8.54 -5.44
CA ASP A 69 -12.17 8.24 -6.63
C ASP A 69 -11.41 7.40 -7.68
N SER A 70 -10.09 7.61 -7.76
CA SER A 70 -9.21 6.92 -8.72
C SER A 70 -8.59 5.64 -8.15
N MET A 71 -8.90 5.28 -6.90
CA MET A 71 -8.41 4.06 -6.24
C MET A 71 -9.18 2.85 -6.80
N ARG A 72 -8.81 2.42 -8.00
CA ARG A 72 -9.27 1.17 -8.62
C ARG A 72 -8.08 0.33 -9.00
N LEU A 73 -8.11 -0.95 -8.63
CA LEU A 73 -7.09 -1.88 -9.05
C LEU A 73 -7.36 -2.35 -10.49
N PRO A 74 -6.32 -2.52 -11.32
CA PRO A 74 -6.47 -3.02 -12.69
C PRO A 74 -6.75 -4.53 -12.74
N HIS A 75 -6.61 -5.23 -11.61
CA HIS A 75 -6.82 -6.66 -11.49
C HIS A 75 -7.52 -6.95 -10.15
N ALA A 76 -8.37 -7.98 -10.11
CA ALA A 76 -9.14 -8.34 -8.92
C ALA A 76 -8.27 -8.74 -7.72
N VAL A 77 -7.11 -9.36 -7.96
CA VAL A 77 -6.17 -9.73 -6.90
C VAL A 77 -4.79 -9.19 -7.25
N VAL A 78 -4.25 -8.33 -6.40
CA VAL A 78 -2.97 -7.64 -6.60
C VAL A 78 -2.08 -7.79 -5.37
N ALA A 79 -0.81 -8.11 -5.57
CA ALA A 79 0.20 -8.02 -4.51
C ALA A 79 1.16 -6.88 -4.83
N LEU A 80 1.13 -5.84 -4.00
CA LEU A 80 2.02 -4.69 -4.11
C LEU A 80 3.25 -4.92 -3.24
N GLU A 81 4.39 -5.19 -3.85
CA GLU A 81 5.63 -5.50 -3.13
C GLU A 81 6.55 -4.28 -3.08
N ALA A 82 6.99 -3.91 -1.88
CA ALA A 82 7.87 -2.78 -1.67
C ALA A 82 8.90 -3.08 -0.57
N PRO A 83 10.16 -2.66 -0.74
CA PRO A 83 11.07 -2.49 0.39
C PRO A 83 10.50 -1.42 1.33
N TRP A 84 10.82 -1.51 2.62
CA TRP A 84 10.35 -0.56 3.63
C TRP A 84 11.50 -0.08 4.50
N ILE A 85 12.50 0.51 3.85
CA ILE A 85 13.73 1.01 4.48
C ILE A 85 13.56 2.50 4.79
N LEU A 86 13.60 2.87 6.06
CA LEU A 86 13.53 4.25 6.53
C LEU A 86 14.88 4.97 6.37
N ARG A 87 14.89 6.28 6.59
CA ARG A 87 16.08 7.15 6.40
C ARG A 87 17.26 6.80 7.30
N ASP A 88 16.99 6.19 8.45
CA ASP A 88 18.00 5.65 9.37
C ASP A 88 18.62 4.33 8.85
N GLY A 89 18.16 3.82 7.69
CA GLY A 89 18.59 2.56 7.10
C GLY A 89 17.89 1.35 7.69
N GLU A 90 17.00 1.54 8.67
CA GLU A 90 16.28 0.46 9.33
C GLU A 90 14.89 0.23 8.72
N GLY A 91 14.27 -0.92 9.00
CA GLY A 91 12.91 -1.21 8.52
C GLY A 91 11.85 -0.29 9.16
N GLY A 92 10.74 0.00 8.48
CA GLY A 92 9.59 0.60 9.14
C GLY A 92 8.94 -0.35 10.15
N ASP A 93 8.42 0.17 11.26
CA ASP A 93 7.83 -0.67 12.30
C ASP A 93 6.49 -1.29 11.88
N LYS A 94 6.29 -2.55 12.28
CA LYS A 94 5.05 -3.30 12.21
C LYS A 94 4.90 -4.08 13.51
N THR A 95 3.79 -3.96 14.24
CA THR A 95 3.62 -4.61 15.55
C THR A 95 4.79 -4.33 16.52
N ALA A 96 5.33 -3.10 16.52
CA ALA A 96 6.54 -2.72 17.26
C ALA A 96 7.84 -3.48 16.91
N THR A 97 7.88 -4.15 15.75
CA THR A 97 9.05 -4.86 15.21
C THR A 97 9.45 -4.27 13.86
N ARG A 98 10.74 -4.11 13.63
CA ARG A 98 11.29 -3.63 12.35
C ARG A 98 10.88 -4.57 11.21
N SER A 99 10.27 -4.02 10.17
CA SER A 99 9.85 -4.77 8.98
C SER A 99 10.34 -4.13 7.68
N PRO A 100 11.48 -4.59 7.13
CA PRO A 100 12.08 -4.01 5.92
C PRO A 100 11.45 -4.48 4.60
N LYS A 101 10.52 -5.44 4.62
CA LYS A 101 9.91 -6.01 3.41
C LYS A 101 8.42 -6.17 3.62
N ARG A 102 7.63 -5.60 2.70
CA ARG A 102 6.16 -5.60 2.83
C ARG A 102 5.48 -5.93 1.52
N ILE A 103 4.32 -6.56 1.65
CA ILE A 103 3.37 -6.85 0.59
C ILE A 103 2.01 -6.31 1.05
N ALA A 104 1.42 -5.39 0.30
CA ALA A 104 0.00 -5.10 0.41
C ALA A 104 -0.76 -6.04 -0.53
N LEU A 105 -1.34 -7.11 0.02
CA LEU A 105 -2.21 -8.01 -0.74
C LEU A 105 -3.60 -7.37 -0.80
N CYS A 106 -3.97 -6.87 -1.96
CA CYS A 106 -5.20 -6.15 -2.21
C CYS A 106 -6.13 -7.00 -3.07
N VAL A 107 -7.37 -7.19 -2.62
CA VAL A 107 -8.33 -8.11 -3.24
C VAL A 107 -9.68 -7.43 -3.35
N GLU A 108 -10.23 -7.34 -4.55
CA GLU A 108 -11.63 -6.97 -4.76
C GLU A 108 -12.53 -7.97 -4.05
N LEU A 109 -13.43 -7.49 -3.19
CA LEU A 109 -14.32 -8.37 -2.44
C LEU A 109 -15.50 -8.81 -3.31
N ASP A 110 -15.60 -10.12 -3.49
CA ASP A 110 -16.75 -10.81 -4.05
C ASP A 110 -17.14 -12.02 -3.17
N ALA A 111 -18.15 -12.79 -3.60
CA ALA A 111 -18.64 -13.94 -2.85
C ALA A 111 -17.57 -15.02 -2.64
N ASP A 112 -16.75 -15.31 -3.66
CA ASP A 112 -15.70 -16.32 -3.58
C ASP A 112 -14.59 -15.88 -2.61
N VAL A 113 -14.22 -14.60 -2.65
CA VAL A 113 -13.26 -14.02 -1.71
C VAL A 113 -13.83 -13.99 -0.29
N ALA A 114 -15.12 -13.75 -0.11
CA ALA A 114 -15.79 -13.79 1.19
C ALA A 114 -15.82 -15.21 1.80
N GLU A 115 -15.90 -16.26 0.98
CA GLU A 115 -15.76 -17.64 1.44
C GLU A 115 -14.33 -17.93 1.91
N LEU A 116 -13.32 -17.41 1.20
CA LEU A 116 -11.91 -17.52 1.59
C LEU A 116 -11.55 -16.67 2.82
N LEU A 117 -12.23 -15.53 2.99
CA LEU A 117 -12.00 -14.56 4.07
C LEU A 117 -13.32 -14.26 4.81
N PRO A 118 -13.83 -15.20 5.63
CA PRO A 118 -15.14 -15.04 6.28
C PRO A 118 -15.28 -13.79 7.15
N GLY A 119 -14.16 -13.29 7.70
CA GLY A 119 -14.14 -12.04 8.46
C GLY A 119 -14.54 -10.80 7.65
N ALA A 120 -14.42 -10.84 6.32
CA ALA A 120 -14.80 -9.75 5.41
C ALA A 120 -16.21 -9.92 4.81
N ALA A 121 -16.88 -11.06 5.01
CA ALA A 121 -18.11 -11.40 4.30
C ALA A 121 -19.26 -10.38 4.49
N HIS A 122 -19.32 -9.73 5.65
CA HIS A 122 -20.35 -8.73 5.94
C HIS A 122 -20.23 -7.46 5.07
N PHE A 123 -19.07 -7.20 4.46
CA PHE A 123 -18.88 -6.09 3.54
C PHE A 123 -19.45 -6.35 2.14
N LEU A 124 -19.94 -7.55 1.83
CA LEU A 124 -20.71 -7.79 0.61
C LEU A 124 -21.98 -6.94 0.51
N ALA A 125 -22.45 -6.40 1.65
CA ALA A 125 -23.57 -5.48 1.70
C ALA A 125 -23.20 -4.03 1.31
N GLU A 126 -21.91 -3.70 1.18
CA GLU A 126 -21.46 -2.34 0.86
C GLU A 126 -21.73 -2.03 -0.62
N GLU A 127 -22.57 -1.02 -0.86
CA GLU A 127 -23.01 -0.64 -2.20
C GLU A 127 -21.83 -0.06 -3.01
N GLY A 128 -21.55 -0.70 -4.17
CA GLY A 128 -20.38 -0.39 -4.98
C GLY A 128 -19.12 -1.20 -4.64
N GLY A 129 -19.18 -2.06 -3.62
CA GLY A 129 -18.10 -2.97 -3.23
C GLY A 129 -16.88 -2.26 -2.65
N GLY A 130 -15.76 -2.98 -2.61
CA GLY A 130 -14.50 -2.44 -2.11
C GLY A 130 -13.38 -3.46 -2.10
N VAL A 131 -12.23 -3.03 -1.56
CA VAL A 131 -10.99 -3.79 -1.58
C VAL A 131 -10.62 -4.23 -0.16
N CYS A 132 -10.39 -5.52 0.02
CA CYS A 132 -9.73 -6.08 1.20
C CYS A 132 -8.21 -5.92 1.06
N VAL A 133 -7.58 -5.25 2.02
CA VAL A 133 -6.12 -5.08 2.12
C VAL A 133 -5.60 -5.92 3.28
N ILE A 134 -4.76 -6.90 2.96
CA ILE A 134 -4.11 -7.80 3.93
C ILE A 134 -2.61 -7.51 3.95
N PRO A 135 -2.08 -6.99 5.07
CA PRO A 135 -0.65 -6.84 5.24
C PRO A 135 0.06 -8.19 5.37
N VAL A 136 1.04 -8.43 4.49
CA VAL A 136 2.02 -9.51 4.63
C VAL A 136 3.39 -8.88 4.73
N PHE A 137 4.15 -9.23 5.77
CA PHE A 137 5.36 -8.50 6.12
C PHE A 137 6.44 -9.45 6.62
N TRP A 138 7.70 -9.03 6.49
CA TRP A 138 8.84 -9.82 6.96
C TRP A 138 9.47 -9.16 8.18
N THR A 139 9.88 -9.97 9.16
CA THR A 139 10.68 -9.55 10.32
C THR A 139 11.92 -10.43 10.45
N GLU A 140 12.99 -9.92 11.08
CA GLU A 140 14.19 -10.74 11.34
C GLU A 140 13.89 -11.90 12.29
N ALA A 141 13.00 -11.69 13.26
CA ALA A 141 12.70 -12.66 14.31
C ALA A 141 11.86 -13.85 13.82
N ALA A 142 10.90 -13.62 12.91
CA ALA A 142 9.91 -14.62 12.53
C ALA A 142 9.79 -14.86 11.01
N GLY A 143 10.57 -14.15 10.19
CA GLY A 143 10.46 -14.23 8.75
C GLY A 143 9.15 -13.62 8.24
N TRP A 144 8.55 -14.22 7.21
CA TRP A 144 7.26 -13.78 6.64
C TRP A 144 6.09 -14.08 7.57
N GLN A 145 5.24 -13.07 7.78
CA GLN A 145 4.07 -13.13 8.64
C GLN A 145 2.87 -12.47 7.94
N ILE A 146 1.67 -12.90 8.34
CA ILE A 146 0.40 -12.29 7.95
C ILE A 146 -0.11 -11.53 9.17
N ALA A 147 -0.61 -10.31 8.98
CA ALA A 147 -1.27 -9.59 10.06
C ALA A 147 -2.55 -10.34 10.52
N PRO A 148 -2.89 -10.36 11.82
CA PRO A 148 -4.08 -11.05 12.31
C PRO A 148 -5.41 -10.54 11.72
N GLY A 149 -5.42 -9.28 11.27
CA GLY A 149 -6.53 -8.67 10.55
C GLY A 149 -6.05 -7.85 9.35
N GLY A 150 -7.01 -7.49 8.51
CA GLY A 150 -6.84 -6.59 7.37
C GLY A 150 -7.76 -5.37 7.47
N ALA A 151 -7.76 -4.57 6.42
CA ALA A 151 -8.65 -3.42 6.28
C ALA A 151 -9.47 -3.53 4.99
N PHE A 152 -10.78 -3.33 5.09
CA PHE A 152 -11.66 -3.14 3.95
C PHE A 152 -11.74 -1.64 3.63
N VAL A 153 -11.56 -1.32 2.35
CA VAL A 153 -11.63 0.04 1.82
C VAL A 153 -12.76 0.10 0.78
N PRO A 154 -13.90 0.74 1.09
CA PRO A 154 -15.00 0.89 0.13
C PRO A 154 -14.58 1.67 -1.12
N HIS A 155 -15.15 1.31 -2.27
CA HIS A 155 -14.96 2.02 -3.52
C HIS A 155 -15.66 3.38 -3.55
N SER A 156 -16.84 3.44 -2.94
CA SER A 156 -17.62 4.65 -2.70
C SER A 156 -17.18 5.25 -1.38
N ASN A 157 -16.32 6.27 -1.41
CA ASN A 157 -15.65 6.74 -0.22
C ASN A 157 -15.29 8.23 -0.35
N GLU A 158 -15.39 8.98 0.75
CA GLU A 158 -15.23 10.43 0.76
C GLU A 158 -14.06 10.87 1.64
N VAL A 159 -13.26 11.78 1.12
CA VAL A 159 -12.19 12.46 1.84
C VAL A 159 -12.78 13.67 2.54
N SER A 160 -12.92 13.59 3.86
CA SER A 160 -13.38 14.70 4.70
C SER A 160 -12.30 15.17 5.68
N ALA A 161 -12.51 16.33 6.29
CA ALA A 161 -11.79 16.67 7.51
C ALA A 161 -12.30 15.79 8.65
N TYR A 162 -11.40 15.38 9.56
CA TYR A 162 -11.83 14.70 10.78
C TYR A 162 -12.46 15.69 11.76
N VAL A 163 -13.73 15.46 12.09
CA VAL A 163 -14.49 16.19 13.10
C VAL A 163 -14.88 15.20 14.21
N PRO A 164 -14.15 15.17 15.35
CA PRO A 164 -14.34 14.16 16.39
C PRO A 164 -15.80 14.06 16.90
N GLU A 165 -16.48 15.20 16.98
CA GLU A 165 -17.83 15.33 17.51
C GLU A 165 -18.88 14.67 16.59
N GLU A 166 -18.63 14.66 15.28
CA GLU A 166 -19.53 14.13 14.25
C GLU A 166 -19.14 12.72 13.77
N ALA A 167 -17.96 12.24 14.19
CA ALA A 167 -17.41 10.97 13.73
C ALA A 167 -18.20 9.76 14.26
N ASP A 168 -18.56 8.85 13.35
CA ASP A 168 -19.09 7.54 13.70
C ASP A 168 -18.02 6.63 14.35
N GLU A 169 -18.42 5.43 14.78
CA GLU A 169 -17.51 4.52 15.47
C GLU A 169 -16.32 4.08 14.58
N ARG A 170 -16.56 3.75 13.31
CA ARG A 170 -15.51 3.33 12.35
C ARG A 170 -14.47 4.44 12.18
N THR A 171 -14.95 5.67 12.11
CA THR A 171 -14.13 6.87 11.95
C THR A 171 -13.32 7.18 13.20
N ARG A 172 -13.94 7.09 14.39
CA ARG A 172 -13.25 7.30 15.67
C ARG A 172 -12.14 6.28 15.88
N LEU A 173 -12.39 5.02 15.52
CA LEU A 173 -11.43 3.93 15.63
C LEU A 173 -10.09 4.22 14.94
N VAL A 174 -10.12 4.86 13.77
CA VAL A 174 -8.93 5.22 12.99
C VAL A 174 -8.23 6.46 13.56
N ASN A 175 -9.00 7.45 14.00
CA ASN A 175 -8.50 8.81 14.23
C ASN A 175 -8.22 9.13 15.71
N GLU A 176 -8.90 8.50 16.67
CA GLU A 176 -8.66 8.74 18.10
C GLU A 176 -7.23 8.39 18.54
N PRO A 177 -6.63 7.25 18.16
CA PRO A 177 -5.25 6.93 18.55
C PRO A 177 -4.23 7.96 18.02
N LEU A 178 -4.46 8.48 16.81
CA LEU A 178 -3.63 9.54 16.22
C LEU A 178 -3.76 10.84 17.01
N ARG A 179 -4.97 11.17 17.45
CA ARG A 179 -5.24 12.34 18.29
C ARG A 179 -4.58 12.21 19.66
N GLU A 180 -4.64 11.04 20.28
CA GLU A 180 -3.95 10.73 21.55
C GLU A 180 -2.43 10.82 21.40
N ALA A 181 -1.90 10.46 20.23
CA ALA A 181 -0.49 10.66 19.85
C ALA A 181 -0.13 12.12 19.50
N GLY A 182 -1.07 13.07 19.66
CA GLY A 182 -0.82 14.52 19.52
C GLY A 182 -1.08 15.10 18.13
N LEU A 183 -1.67 14.36 17.19
CA LEU A 183 -2.08 14.90 15.89
C LEU A 183 -3.31 15.80 16.03
N SER A 184 -3.22 17.01 15.48
CA SER A 184 -4.33 17.96 15.49
C SER A 184 -5.43 17.54 14.49
N PRO A 185 -6.70 17.44 14.91
CA PRO A 185 -7.82 17.09 14.02
C PRO A 185 -7.94 18.00 12.80
N LYS A 186 -7.60 19.29 12.92
CA LYS A 186 -7.62 20.27 11.83
C LYS A 186 -6.70 19.92 10.65
N LYS A 187 -5.71 19.06 10.88
CA LYS A 187 -4.76 18.59 9.86
C LYS A 187 -5.04 17.16 9.40
N MET A 188 -6.04 16.50 9.99
CA MET A 188 -6.36 15.12 9.70
C MET A 188 -7.42 15.06 8.60
N ARG A 189 -7.02 14.49 7.47
CA ARG A 189 -7.95 14.02 6.44
C ARG A 189 -8.30 12.58 6.74
N GLN A 190 -9.55 12.22 6.55
CA GLN A 190 -10.04 10.87 6.75
C GLN A 190 -10.80 10.37 5.54
N PHE A 191 -10.92 9.06 5.46
CA PHE A 191 -11.78 8.32 4.55
C PHE A 191 -12.19 7.03 5.27
N GLN A 192 -13.26 6.39 4.80
CA GLN A 192 -13.79 5.21 5.44
C GLN A 192 -12.87 4.01 5.23
N VAL A 193 -12.55 3.32 6.33
CA VAL A 193 -11.91 2.01 6.34
C VAL A 193 -12.49 1.22 7.51
N ALA A 194 -12.56 -0.10 7.37
CA ALA A 194 -13.09 -0.96 8.42
C ALA A 194 -12.20 -2.20 8.59
N PRO A 195 -11.95 -2.67 9.83
CA PRO A 195 -11.10 -3.83 10.05
C PRO A 195 -11.86 -5.12 9.73
N PHE A 196 -11.15 -6.16 9.34
CA PHE A 196 -11.67 -7.53 9.32
C PHE A 196 -10.65 -8.53 9.84
N VAL A 197 -11.16 -9.68 10.28
CA VAL A 197 -10.36 -10.76 10.84
C VAL A 197 -9.82 -11.66 9.72
N VAL A 198 -8.52 -11.95 9.77
CA VAL A 198 -7.83 -12.90 8.87
C VAL A 198 -7.41 -14.16 9.63
N LEU A 199 -6.92 -14.01 10.87
CA LEU A 199 -6.46 -15.11 11.73
C LEU A 199 -7.26 -15.10 13.04
N PRO A 200 -8.45 -15.75 13.11
CA PRO A 200 -9.39 -15.63 14.23
C PRO A 200 -8.79 -15.91 15.60
N GLU A 201 -8.09 -17.03 15.79
CA GLU A 201 -7.53 -17.41 17.09
C GLU A 201 -6.44 -16.45 17.55
N ARG A 202 -5.68 -15.87 16.60
CA ARG A 202 -4.71 -14.82 16.93
C ARG A 202 -5.41 -13.51 17.28
N TYR A 203 -6.49 -13.19 16.57
CA TYR A 203 -7.33 -12.04 16.85
C TYR A 203 -7.96 -12.12 18.24
N GLU A 204 -8.49 -13.28 18.61
CA GLU A 204 -9.03 -13.57 19.95
C GLU A 204 -7.97 -13.44 21.04
N TYR A 205 -6.78 -14.00 20.81
CA TYR A 205 -5.64 -13.81 21.72
C TYR A 205 -5.33 -12.31 21.90
N ASP A 206 -5.31 -11.55 20.81
CA ASP A 206 -5.05 -10.11 20.85
C ASP A 206 -6.14 -9.34 21.61
N VAL A 207 -7.41 -9.76 21.52
CA VAL A 207 -8.52 -9.19 22.33
C VAL A 207 -8.26 -9.42 23.81
N GLN A 208 -7.80 -10.61 24.19
CA GLN A 208 -7.47 -10.91 25.59
C GLN A 208 -6.30 -10.07 26.09
N GLN A 209 -5.30 -9.80 25.25
CA GLN A 209 -4.13 -8.98 25.62
C GLN A 209 -4.43 -7.49 25.70
N LEU A 210 -5.22 -6.96 24.77
CA LEU A 210 -5.56 -5.53 24.69
C LEU A 210 -6.83 -5.15 25.47
N GLY A 211 -7.56 -6.14 25.98
CA GLY A 211 -8.72 -5.96 26.85
C GLY A 211 -10.02 -5.56 26.15
N SER A 212 -10.02 -5.32 24.83
CA SER A 212 -11.25 -5.05 24.08
C SER A 212 -11.11 -5.30 22.58
N LEU A 213 -12.22 -5.65 21.94
CA LEU A 213 -12.30 -5.76 20.48
C LEU A 213 -11.98 -4.43 19.78
N ARG A 214 -12.46 -3.32 20.34
CA ARG A 214 -12.18 -1.97 19.84
C ARG A 214 -10.68 -1.67 19.78
N ALA A 215 -9.91 -2.06 20.81
CA ALA A 215 -8.47 -1.85 20.82
C ALA A 215 -7.74 -2.66 19.72
N VAL A 216 -8.16 -3.92 19.49
CA VAL A 216 -7.60 -4.75 18.41
C VAL A 216 -7.96 -4.19 17.04
N HIS A 217 -9.21 -3.74 16.87
CA HIS A 217 -9.69 -3.09 15.66
C HIS A 217 -8.85 -1.82 15.34
N ALA A 218 -8.61 -0.97 16.33
CA ALA A 218 -7.79 0.24 16.18
C ALA A 218 -6.34 -0.10 15.81
N ARG A 219 -5.74 -1.08 16.49
CA ARG A 219 -4.39 -1.55 16.17
C ARG A 219 -4.30 -2.12 14.76
N THR A 220 -5.30 -2.93 14.36
CA THR A 220 -5.36 -3.54 13.02
C THR A 220 -5.29 -2.46 11.94
N LEU A 221 -6.10 -1.41 12.06
CA LEU A 221 -6.13 -0.32 11.08
C LEU A 221 -4.85 0.54 11.12
N ALA A 222 -4.32 0.81 12.31
CA ALA A 222 -3.06 1.54 12.45
C ALA A 222 -1.90 0.78 11.79
N GLU A 223 -1.86 -0.54 11.96
CA GLU A 223 -0.84 -1.38 11.36
C GLU A 223 -1.03 -1.52 9.85
N ALA A 224 -2.26 -1.66 9.35
CA ALA A 224 -2.55 -1.77 7.92
C ALA A 224 -2.40 -0.44 7.14
N ARG A 225 -2.18 0.67 7.84
CA ARG A 225 -2.14 2.02 7.26
C ARG A 225 -1.21 2.14 6.05
N ASP A 226 -0.01 1.60 6.17
CA ASP A 226 1.01 1.71 5.11
C ASP A 226 0.59 0.92 3.85
N GLU A 227 -0.02 -0.25 4.02
CA GLU A 227 -0.55 -1.06 2.92
C GLU A 227 -1.82 -0.45 2.29
N ILE A 228 -2.69 0.17 3.10
CA ILE A 228 -3.83 0.95 2.60
C ILE A 228 -3.32 2.13 1.74
N LEU A 229 -2.27 2.82 2.20
CA LEU A 229 -1.65 3.88 1.40
C LEU A 229 -1.01 3.30 0.13
N ALA A 230 -0.36 2.15 0.17
CA ALA A 230 0.17 1.50 -1.03
C ALA A 230 -0.94 1.23 -2.07
N LEU A 231 -2.12 0.75 -1.64
CA LEU A 231 -3.31 0.60 -2.48
C LEU A 231 -3.72 1.93 -3.12
N ILE A 232 -3.96 2.96 -2.30
CA ILE A 232 -4.43 4.27 -2.78
C ILE A 232 -3.44 4.86 -3.78
N GLN A 233 -2.16 4.92 -3.42
CA GLN A 233 -1.12 5.51 -4.24
C GLN A 233 -0.97 4.75 -5.57
N THR A 234 -0.97 3.43 -5.54
CA THR A 234 -0.85 2.61 -6.75
C THR A 234 -2.07 2.73 -7.63
N GLY A 235 -3.28 2.64 -7.08
CA GLY A 235 -4.54 2.80 -7.81
C GLY A 235 -4.62 4.15 -8.51
N CYS A 236 -4.21 5.22 -7.83
CA CYS A 236 -4.15 6.56 -8.42
C CYS A 236 -3.20 6.63 -9.64
N VAL A 237 -2.00 6.07 -9.51
CA VAL A 237 -0.97 6.19 -10.55
C VAL A 237 -1.25 5.26 -11.72
N VAL A 238 -1.65 4.01 -11.48
CA VAL A 238 -1.87 3.03 -12.56
C VAL A 238 -3.03 3.41 -13.47
N ASN A 239 -4.01 4.17 -12.96
CA ASN A 239 -5.14 4.67 -13.74
C ASN A 239 -4.83 5.97 -14.51
N CYS A 240 -3.62 6.53 -14.39
CA CYS A 240 -3.22 7.70 -15.17
C CYS A 240 -3.05 7.34 -16.66
N ALA A 241 -3.59 8.16 -17.55
CA ALA A 241 -3.66 7.87 -18.99
C ALA A 241 -2.29 7.77 -19.69
N ASN A 242 -1.20 8.20 -19.03
CA ASN A 242 0.17 8.16 -19.52
C ASN A 242 1.07 7.22 -18.70
N ILE A 243 0.49 6.35 -17.88
CA ILE A 243 1.19 5.27 -17.20
C ILE A 243 0.94 3.97 -17.96
N ASP A 244 2.02 3.23 -18.18
CA ASP A 244 1.99 1.84 -18.61
C ASP A 244 2.50 0.96 -17.46
N ALA A 245 2.13 -0.32 -17.48
CA ALA A 245 2.57 -1.31 -16.50
C ALA A 245 3.24 -2.51 -17.20
N PRO A 246 4.41 -2.31 -17.84
CA PRO A 246 5.12 -3.35 -18.57
C PRO A 246 5.40 -4.58 -17.70
N LEU A 247 5.36 -5.74 -18.33
CA LEU A 247 5.68 -7.01 -17.71
C LEU A 247 7.19 -7.19 -17.63
N LEU A 248 7.69 -7.43 -16.43
CA LEU A 248 9.03 -7.89 -16.13
C LEU A 248 8.96 -9.40 -15.89
N GLU A 249 9.25 -10.16 -16.94
CA GLU A 249 9.15 -11.62 -16.92
C GLU A 249 10.06 -12.26 -15.86
N ALA A 250 9.56 -13.34 -15.26
CA ALA A 250 10.29 -14.16 -14.32
C ALA A 250 11.47 -14.87 -15.01
N PRO A 251 12.62 -15.00 -14.33
CA PRO A 251 13.78 -15.66 -14.91
C PRO A 251 13.57 -17.18 -15.06
N ALA A 252 13.20 -17.63 -16.27
CA ALA A 252 12.84 -19.02 -16.58
C ALA A 252 13.86 -20.07 -16.10
N LYS A 253 15.17 -19.79 -16.23
CA LYS A 253 16.23 -20.69 -15.74
C LYS A 253 16.20 -20.87 -14.22
N LEU A 254 15.96 -19.79 -13.47
CA LEU A 254 15.85 -19.86 -12.02
C LEU A 254 14.55 -20.53 -11.59
N ASN A 255 13.44 -20.30 -12.30
CA ASN A 255 12.16 -20.96 -12.01
C ASN A 255 12.25 -22.48 -12.17
N ARG A 256 12.83 -22.98 -13.27
CA ARG A 256 13.06 -24.43 -13.44
C ARG A 256 13.84 -25.04 -12.28
N LYS A 257 14.86 -24.34 -11.77
CA LYS A 257 15.65 -24.79 -10.62
C LYS A 257 14.83 -24.78 -9.31
N ARG A 258 13.97 -23.79 -9.12
CA ARG A 258 13.07 -23.70 -7.95
C ARG A 258 12.03 -24.81 -7.96
N GLU A 259 11.42 -25.07 -9.11
CA GLU A 259 10.45 -26.14 -9.31
C GLU A 259 11.05 -27.52 -9.04
N GLN A 260 12.25 -27.79 -9.55
CA GLN A 260 12.99 -29.02 -9.27
C GLN A 260 13.27 -29.22 -7.77
N ALA A 261 13.36 -28.13 -7.00
CA ALA A 261 13.55 -28.14 -5.55
C ALA A 261 12.23 -28.10 -4.76
N GLY A 262 11.06 -28.23 -5.42
CA GLY A 262 9.75 -28.17 -4.79
C GLY A 262 9.39 -26.78 -4.23
N ARG A 263 10.07 -25.72 -4.67
CA ARG A 263 9.83 -24.33 -4.24
C ARG A 263 8.92 -23.60 -5.21
N THR A 264 8.23 -22.58 -4.70
CA THR A 264 7.36 -21.71 -5.50
C THR A 264 8.17 -20.99 -6.58
N PRO A 265 7.82 -21.07 -7.87
CA PRO A 265 8.47 -20.27 -8.91
C PRO A 265 8.40 -18.77 -8.59
N PHE A 266 9.36 -18.00 -9.10
CA PHE A 266 9.21 -16.54 -9.11
C PHE A 266 8.12 -16.12 -10.08
N PHE A 267 7.41 -15.06 -9.73
CA PHE A 267 6.32 -14.50 -10.52
C PHE A 267 6.83 -13.43 -11.48
N ASP A 268 6.06 -13.18 -12.53
CA ASP A 268 6.22 -11.97 -13.32
C ASP A 268 5.81 -10.76 -12.51
N TYR A 269 6.47 -9.63 -12.74
CA TYR A 269 6.14 -8.36 -12.11
C TYR A 269 5.60 -7.36 -13.12
N ARG A 270 4.68 -6.50 -12.69
CA ARG A 270 4.37 -5.24 -13.35
C ARG A 270 5.14 -4.11 -12.68
N VAL A 271 5.72 -3.23 -13.47
CA VAL A 271 6.42 -2.02 -12.99
C VAL A 271 5.69 -0.81 -13.54
N LEU A 272 5.39 0.19 -12.71
CA LEU A 272 4.77 1.42 -13.18
C LEU A 272 5.80 2.25 -13.96
N ALA A 273 5.51 2.54 -15.23
CA ALA A 273 6.39 3.28 -16.13
C ALA A 273 5.61 4.40 -16.83
N LEU A 274 6.27 5.55 -17.01
CA LEU A 274 5.73 6.64 -17.83
C LEU A 274 5.81 6.29 -19.30
N ARG A 275 4.70 6.49 -20.01
CA ARG A 275 4.70 6.43 -21.47
C ARG A 275 5.56 7.56 -22.03
N PRO A 276 6.47 7.30 -22.98
CA PRO A 276 7.26 8.34 -23.61
C PRO A 276 6.35 9.41 -24.24
N PRO A 277 6.67 10.70 -24.10
CA PRO A 277 5.88 11.76 -24.71
C PRO A 277 5.86 11.60 -26.24
N ARG A 278 4.68 11.77 -26.86
CA ARG A 278 4.60 11.96 -28.31
C ARG A 278 5.38 13.24 -28.64
N SER A 279 6.35 13.13 -29.55
CA SER A 279 7.23 14.22 -29.98
C SER A 279 6.43 15.50 -30.29
N GLY A 280 6.54 16.48 -29.40
CA GLY A 280 5.75 17.71 -29.44
C GLY A 280 5.93 18.53 -28.16
N ALA A 281 7.16 18.65 -27.67
CA ALA A 281 7.45 19.60 -26.59
C ALA A 281 7.41 21.01 -27.19
N GLY A 282 6.29 21.70 -26.98
CA GLY A 282 6.17 23.12 -27.33
C GLY A 282 7.16 23.95 -26.52
N GLU A 283 7.96 24.76 -27.20
CA GLU A 283 8.83 25.76 -26.58
C GLU A 283 8.00 26.68 -25.69
N GLY A 284 8.38 26.78 -24.42
CA GLY A 284 7.72 27.66 -23.46
C GLY A 284 7.84 29.11 -23.91
N ARG A 285 6.71 29.79 -24.11
CA ARG A 285 6.69 31.24 -24.36
C ARG A 285 7.19 31.97 -23.12
N GLY A 286 8.39 32.55 -23.20
CA GLY A 286 9.03 33.27 -22.11
C GLY A 286 8.19 34.45 -21.62
N GLY A 287 7.91 34.47 -20.31
CA GLY A 287 7.27 35.60 -19.64
C GLY A 287 8.32 36.61 -19.17
N GLN A 288 7.98 37.91 -19.21
CA GLN A 288 8.87 39.03 -18.89
C GLN A 288 9.00 39.32 -17.37
N HIS A 289 8.85 38.30 -16.52
CA HIS A 289 9.00 38.46 -15.07
C HIS A 289 10.27 37.77 -14.57
N ALA A 290 10.86 38.33 -13.51
CA ALA A 290 12.04 37.78 -12.85
C ALA A 290 11.89 36.28 -12.57
N SER A 291 12.68 35.46 -13.28
CA SER A 291 12.55 34.00 -13.25
C SER A 291 12.68 33.46 -11.82
N PRO A 292 11.71 32.67 -11.33
CA PRO A 292 11.79 32.02 -10.02
C PRO A 292 13.00 31.07 -9.94
N LYS A 293 13.56 30.88 -8.74
CA LYS A 293 14.71 29.97 -8.52
C LYS A 293 14.39 28.53 -9.00
N ALA A 294 15.43 27.81 -9.40
CA ALA A 294 15.29 26.40 -9.80
C ALA A 294 14.79 25.58 -8.61
N HIS A 295 13.83 24.67 -8.80
CA HIS A 295 13.38 23.76 -7.73
C HIS A 295 12.89 22.43 -8.31
N ILE A 296 13.04 21.36 -7.52
CA ILE A 296 12.47 20.06 -7.86
C ILE A 296 10.99 20.10 -7.48
N ARG A 297 10.13 19.93 -8.47
CA ARG A 297 8.70 19.71 -8.26
C ARG A 297 8.45 18.21 -8.28
N ARG A 298 7.98 17.65 -7.15
CA ARG A 298 7.59 16.24 -7.04
C ARG A 298 6.47 15.89 -8.02
N GLY A 299 6.43 14.63 -8.41
CA GLY A 299 5.42 14.09 -9.28
C GLY A 299 4.04 14.20 -8.67
N HIS A 300 3.05 14.47 -9.50
CA HIS A 300 1.66 14.65 -9.07
C HIS A 300 0.71 14.31 -10.21
N ILE A 301 -0.52 13.96 -9.83
CA ILE A 301 -1.60 13.77 -10.80
C ILE A 301 -2.11 15.14 -11.24
N ARG A 302 -2.16 15.36 -12.54
CA ARG A 302 -2.77 16.53 -13.17
C ARG A 302 -4.06 16.13 -13.85
N ARG A 303 -5.15 16.83 -13.54
CA ARG A 303 -6.42 16.71 -14.25
C ARG A 303 -6.42 17.63 -15.47
N LEU A 304 -6.71 17.05 -16.62
CA LEU A 304 -7.04 17.73 -17.87
C LEU A 304 -8.55 17.59 -18.11
N GLU A 305 -9.08 18.34 -19.08
CA GLU A 305 -10.53 18.41 -19.36
C GLU A 305 -11.20 17.03 -19.52
N HIS A 306 -10.49 16.05 -20.11
CA HIS A 306 -11.05 14.72 -20.39
C HIS A 306 -10.25 13.55 -19.79
N LYS A 307 -9.18 13.79 -19.02
CA LYS A 307 -8.31 12.72 -18.49
C LYS A 307 -7.42 13.15 -17.34
N GLN A 308 -6.96 12.19 -16.56
CA GLN A 308 -5.89 12.38 -15.58
C GLN A 308 -4.55 11.88 -16.15
N VAL A 309 -3.47 12.60 -15.85
CA VAL A 309 -2.10 12.24 -16.23
C VAL A 309 -1.16 12.34 -15.04
N TRP A 310 -0.22 11.41 -14.93
CA TRP A 310 0.90 11.48 -14.00
C TRP A 310 1.94 12.45 -14.55
N VAL A 311 2.25 13.50 -13.80
CA VAL A 311 3.36 14.40 -14.13
C VAL A 311 4.54 13.95 -13.29
N SER A 312 5.64 13.55 -13.92
CA SER A 312 6.86 13.14 -13.23
C SER A 312 7.50 14.28 -12.44
N ASP A 313 8.37 13.91 -11.52
CA ASP A 313 9.33 14.83 -10.93
C ASP A 313 10.02 15.66 -12.03
N THR A 314 9.97 16.99 -11.88
CA THR A 314 10.52 17.92 -12.87
C THR A 314 11.39 18.95 -12.17
N LEU A 315 12.60 19.17 -12.67
CA LEU A 315 13.40 20.34 -12.30
C LEU A 315 12.79 21.57 -13.00
N VAL A 316 12.10 22.40 -12.24
CA VAL A 316 11.50 23.65 -12.72
C VAL A 316 12.57 24.73 -12.74
N ASN A 317 12.64 25.52 -13.81
CA ASN A 317 13.61 26.60 -14.03
C ASN A 317 15.07 26.15 -13.94
N ALA A 318 15.40 25.03 -14.59
CA ALA A 318 16.75 24.45 -14.63
C ALA A 318 17.86 25.44 -15.06
N SER A 319 17.51 26.47 -15.84
CA SER A 319 18.40 27.54 -16.31
C SER A 319 18.50 28.77 -15.39
N SER A 320 17.96 28.71 -14.17
CA SER A 320 18.00 29.84 -13.24
C SER A 320 19.42 30.10 -12.70
N GLU A 321 19.98 31.27 -13.01
CA GLU A 321 21.27 31.77 -12.47
C GLU A 321 21.24 32.03 -10.95
N ARG A 322 20.07 32.00 -10.30
CA ARG A 322 19.87 32.29 -8.87
C ARG A 322 20.01 31.08 -7.94
N GLY A 323 20.59 29.98 -8.43
CA GLY A 323 20.80 28.73 -7.69
C GLY A 323 19.58 27.81 -7.60
N VAL A 324 19.81 26.58 -7.12
CA VAL A 324 18.78 25.55 -6.90
C VAL A 324 18.25 25.65 -5.47
N VAL A 325 16.94 25.77 -5.32
CA VAL A 325 16.22 25.61 -4.06
C VAL A 325 15.74 24.17 -3.98
N VAL A 326 16.45 23.37 -3.19
CA VAL A 326 15.91 22.10 -2.69
C VAL A 326 15.05 22.44 -1.48
N LYS A 327 13.72 22.40 -1.64
CA LYS A 327 12.80 22.50 -0.50
C LYS A 327 12.63 21.11 0.11
N ASP A 328 13.59 20.70 0.93
CA ASP A 328 13.32 19.67 1.92
C ASP A 328 12.59 20.33 3.08
N TYR A 329 11.32 19.98 3.24
CA TYR A 329 10.57 20.35 4.43
C TYR A 329 11.13 19.50 5.58
N GLU A 330 12.09 20.04 6.31
CA GLU A 330 12.56 19.52 7.58
C GLU A 330 11.39 19.54 8.58
N VAL A 331 10.77 18.39 8.82
CA VAL A 331 9.93 18.21 10.00
C VAL A 331 10.90 18.02 11.16
N ARG A 332 11.14 19.09 11.92
CA ARG A 332 11.82 18.95 13.21
C ARG A 332 11.01 17.97 14.07
N PRO A 333 11.63 16.93 14.64
CA PRO A 333 10.96 16.14 15.66
C PRO A 333 10.53 17.10 16.77
N LEU A 334 9.27 16.99 17.20
CA LEU A 334 8.86 17.57 18.48
C LEU A 334 9.80 16.97 19.52
N ARG A 335 10.62 17.82 20.15
CA ARG A 335 11.41 17.42 21.32
C ARG A 335 10.41 16.86 22.34
N ARG A 336 10.74 15.66 22.86
CA ARG A 336 9.98 14.96 23.90
C ARG A 336 9.64 15.86 25.07
#